data_AF-A0A822A369-F1
#
_entry.id   AF-A0A822A369-F1
#
_cell.length_a   1.000
_cell.length_b   1.000
_cell.length_c   1.000
_cell.angle_alpha   90.00
_cell.angle_beta   90.00
_cell.angle_gamma   90.00
#
_symmetry.space_group_name_H-M   'P 1'
#
loop_
_entity.id
_entity.type
_entity.pdbx_description
1 polymer ?
#
loop_
_entity_poly.entity_id
_entity_poly.type
_entity_poly.pdbx_seq_one_letter_code
_entity_poly.pdbx_strand_id
1 'polypeptide(L)'
;KTDTCDTYNHPRLGLGQCIDQNQCPNSLYMSDLCESHPSNIKCCFSLNGTINEEFRAVWIATVDNIDWPSSKTASPTQQQTELIHILNTIQLLNMNVVIFHVRPAGDAFYSSSLEPWSFYLTGTQGIAPSPLWDPLAFIIEEAHKRNIEVHAWLNPYRARMTGATYELAPTNMAKRFPQYAYPYANNIWMDPGADEVQEFIVNVTTDIVSRYTVDGIHMDDYFYPYSDGTEFPDATTYADYQKHGGHLNKSDWRRSNVNNLIQLMYTRIHAIRPKVKFGVSPFGIWKSGVPAGITGLSSYDSLYCDSRMWLEQPSEK
;
A
#
# COMPACT_ATOMS: atom_id res chain seq x y z
N LYS A 1 -44.68 -2.96 29.32
CA LYS A 1 -43.46 -2.65 28.56
C LYS A 1 -43.07 -3.92 27.83
N THR A 2 -43.00 -3.87 26.51
CA THR A 2 -42.68 -5.03 25.66
C THR A 2 -41.28 -4.85 25.15
N ASP A 3 -40.44 -5.87 25.33
CA ASP A 3 -39.08 -5.85 24.79
C ASP A 3 -39.14 -5.98 23.28
N THR A 4 -38.37 -5.14 22.60
CA THR A 4 -38.23 -5.15 21.15
C THR A 4 -36.85 -5.62 20.72
N CYS A 5 -35.92 -5.80 21.67
CA CYS A 5 -34.53 -6.18 21.42
C CYS A 5 -34.38 -7.41 20.50
N ASP A 6 -35.11 -8.49 20.79
CA ASP A 6 -35.01 -9.75 20.03
C ASP A 6 -35.60 -9.64 18.60
N THR A 7 -36.35 -8.57 18.32
CA THR A 7 -36.98 -8.30 17.02
C THR A 7 -36.37 -7.11 16.28
N TYR A 8 -35.55 -6.32 16.97
CA TYR A 8 -34.87 -5.15 16.42
C TYR A 8 -33.56 -5.60 15.76
N ASN A 9 -33.53 -5.56 14.43
CA ASN A 9 -32.34 -5.87 13.64
C ASN A 9 -31.48 -4.61 13.46
N HIS A 10 -30.44 -4.46 14.27
CA HIS A 10 -29.53 -3.31 14.17
C HIS A 10 -28.75 -3.37 12.85
N PRO A 11 -28.70 -2.29 12.04
CA PRO A 11 -28.15 -2.32 10.68
C PRO A 11 -26.71 -2.84 10.54
N ARG A 12 -25.92 -2.75 11.60
CA ARG A 12 -24.51 -3.21 11.65
C ARG A 12 -24.25 -4.40 12.57
N LEU A 13 -25.13 -4.64 13.54
CA LEU A 13 -24.83 -5.54 14.66
C LEU A 13 -25.80 -6.73 14.73
N GLY A 14 -26.79 -6.78 13.85
CA GLY A 14 -27.77 -7.86 13.80
C GLY A 14 -28.79 -7.78 14.93
N LEU A 15 -29.33 -8.93 15.29
CA LEU A 15 -30.28 -9.06 16.40
C LEU A 15 -29.57 -8.93 17.74
N GLY A 16 -30.18 -8.20 18.66
CA GLY A 16 -29.69 -8.06 20.03
C GLY A 16 -30.33 -9.07 20.98
N GLN A 17 -29.82 -9.11 22.21
CA GLN A 17 -30.41 -9.85 23.33
C GLN A 17 -30.41 -8.99 24.60
N CYS A 18 -31.47 -9.11 25.40
CA CYS A 18 -31.55 -8.43 26.70
C CYS A 18 -30.69 -9.13 27.75
N ILE A 19 -29.51 -8.58 28.04
CA ILE A 19 -28.60 -9.08 29.08
C ILE A 19 -28.00 -7.92 29.90
N ASP A 20 -27.27 -8.24 30.97
CA ASP A 20 -26.65 -7.22 31.84
C ASP A 20 -25.64 -6.36 31.07
N GLN A 21 -25.69 -5.04 31.24
CA GLN A 21 -24.85 -4.09 30.52
C GLN A 21 -23.35 -4.38 30.68
N ASN A 22 -22.93 -4.91 31.84
CA ASN A 22 -21.54 -5.24 32.11
C ASN A 22 -21.10 -6.53 31.42
N GLN A 23 -22.06 -7.27 30.85
CA GLN A 23 -21.85 -8.50 30.09
C GLN A 23 -22.04 -8.29 28.58
N CYS A 24 -22.36 -7.06 28.12
CA CYS A 24 -22.47 -6.79 26.70
C CYS A 24 -21.11 -6.98 26.00
N PRO A 25 -21.03 -7.79 24.93
CA PRO A 25 -19.82 -7.90 24.12
C PRO A 25 -19.37 -6.53 23.61
N ASN A 26 -18.11 -6.18 23.86
CA ASN A 26 -17.51 -4.90 23.44
C ASN A 26 -18.29 -3.64 23.88
N SER A 27 -19.09 -3.74 24.95
CA SER A 27 -19.94 -2.65 25.44
C SER A 27 -20.92 -2.10 24.40
N LEU A 28 -21.35 -2.92 23.43
CA LEU A 28 -22.30 -2.53 22.38
C LEU A 28 -23.74 -2.78 22.84
N TYR A 29 -24.47 -1.71 23.16
CA TYR A 29 -25.86 -1.84 23.62
C TYR A 29 -26.75 -0.63 23.34
N MET A 30 -28.06 -0.87 23.36
CA MET A 30 -29.11 0.16 23.35
C MET A 30 -29.97 0.06 24.61
N SER A 31 -30.33 1.22 25.19
CA SER A 31 -31.03 1.29 26.49
C SER A 31 -32.54 1.07 26.40
N ASP A 32 -33.16 1.37 25.27
CA ASP A 32 -34.62 1.52 25.19
C ASP A 32 -35.34 0.36 24.49
N LEU A 33 -34.67 -0.81 24.42
CA LEU A 33 -35.20 -1.98 23.72
C LEU A 33 -35.50 -3.17 24.66
N CYS A 34 -35.13 -3.07 25.94
CA CYS A 34 -35.34 -4.07 26.99
C CYS A 34 -36.20 -3.49 28.14
N GLU A 35 -37.30 -2.84 27.77
CA GLU A 35 -38.12 -2.05 28.69
C GLU A 35 -38.80 -2.87 29.80
N SER A 36 -39.00 -4.18 29.62
CA SER A 36 -39.59 -5.06 30.64
C SER A 36 -38.60 -5.43 31.76
N HIS A 37 -37.32 -5.11 31.57
CA HIS A 37 -36.23 -5.48 32.46
C HIS A 37 -35.75 -4.32 33.38
N PRO A 38 -34.97 -4.64 34.44
CA PRO A 38 -34.27 -3.64 35.25
C PRO A 38 -33.32 -2.74 34.44
N SER A 39 -33.01 -1.54 34.95
CA SER A 39 -32.24 -0.52 34.23
C SER A 39 -30.80 -0.92 33.84
N ASN A 40 -30.23 -1.92 34.51
CA ASN A 40 -28.92 -2.51 34.21
C ASN A 40 -28.98 -3.54 33.07
N ILE A 41 -30.17 -3.97 32.63
CA ILE A 41 -30.32 -4.81 31.44
C ILE A 41 -30.44 -3.91 30.22
N LYS A 42 -29.65 -4.21 29.20
CA LYS A 42 -29.62 -3.47 27.93
C LYS A 42 -29.79 -4.45 26.77
N CYS A 43 -30.20 -3.94 25.63
CA CYS A 43 -30.19 -4.72 24.41
C CYS A 43 -28.75 -4.77 23.90
N CYS A 44 -28.02 -5.82 24.27
CA CYS A 44 -26.63 -6.00 23.89
C CYS A 44 -26.57 -6.69 22.53
N PHE A 45 -25.62 -6.28 21.70
CA PHE A 45 -25.39 -6.91 20.41
C PHE A 45 -24.07 -7.69 20.43
N SER A 46 -24.07 -8.87 19.84
CA SER A 46 -22.85 -9.63 19.58
C SER A 46 -22.38 -9.35 18.16
N LEU A 47 -21.10 -9.04 17.99
CA LEU A 47 -20.44 -9.13 16.69
C LEU A 47 -20.38 -10.61 16.27
N ASN A 48 -21.46 -11.13 15.69
CA ASN A 48 -21.44 -12.43 15.01
C ASN A 48 -20.80 -12.24 13.63
N GLY A 49 -19.49 -11.98 13.64
CA GLY A 49 -18.67 -11.73 12.46
C GLY A 49 -17.73 -10.54 12.65
N THR A 50 -16.57 -10.58 12.01
CA THR A 50 -15.81 -9.37 11.68
C THR A 50 -16.75 -8.44 10.92
N ILE A 51 -16.97 -7.22 11.42
CA ILE A 51 -17.45 -6.15 10.54
C ILE A 51 -16.35 -5.97 9.51
N ASN A 52 -16.48 -6.63 8.36
CA ASN A 52 -15.81 -6.18 7.15
C ASN A 52 -16.56 -4.91 6.75
N GLU A 53 -16.21 -3.79 7.38
CA GLU A 53 -16.63 -2.50 6.87
C GLU A 53 -16.17 -2.44 5.42
N GLU A 54 -17.05 -1.98 4.54
CA GLU A 54 -16.72 -1.78 3.15
C GLU A 54 -15.42 -0.98 3.04
N PHE A 55 -14.44 -1.51 2.31
CA PHE A 55 -13.16 -0.85 2.09
C PHE A 55 -13.38 0.33 1.14
N ARG A 56 -13.35 1.55 1.67
CA ARG A 56 -13.65 2.79 0.96
C ARG A 56 -12.43 3.68 1.02
N ALA A 57 -11.53 3.44 0.07
CA ALA A 57 -10.20 4.03 0.05
C ALA A 57 -10.05 5.16 -0.96
N VAL A 58 -9.15 6.09 -0.64
CA VAL A 58 -8.69 7.14 -1.55
C VAL A 58 -7.18 7.03 -1.69
N TRP A 59 -6.69 6.95 -2.93
CA TRP A 59 -5.25 7.11 -3.21
C TRP A 59 -4.87 8.58 -3.15
N ILE A 60 -3.70 8.86 -2.56
CA ILE A 60 -3.06 10.18 -2.58
C ILE A 60 -1.69 10.00 -3.23
N ALA A 61 -1.61 10.28 -4.52
CA ALA A 61 -0.40 10.18 -5.30
C ALA A 61 0.52 11.39 -5.08
N THR A 62 1.79 11.08 -4.80
CA THR A 62 2.83 12.10 -4.58
C THR A 62 3.77 12.29 -5.76
N VAL A 63 3.83 11.29 -6.64
CA VAL A 63 4.55 11.38 -7.90
C VAL A 63 3.99 12.53 -8.76
N ASP A 64 4.87 13.32 -9.34
CA ASP A 64 4.54 14.52 -10.12
C ASP A 64 3.60 15.52 -9.43
N ASN A 65 3.48 15.43 -8.10
CA ASN A 65 2.59 16.28 -7.31
C ASN A 65 1.12 16.20 -7.77
N ILE A 66 0.67 15.04 -8.26
CA ILE A 66 -0.68 14.85 -8.84
C ILE A 66 -1.78 15.19 -7.83
N ASP A 67 -1.74 14.60 -6.64
CA ASP A 67 -2.73 14.86 -5.58
C ASP A 67 -2.14 15.71 -4.46
N TRP A 68 -0.92 15.39 -4.03
CA TRP A 68 -0.28 16.07 -2.91
C TRP A 68 1.26 15.92 -2.91
N PRO A 69 2.04 16.91 -2.47
CA PRO A 69 1.62 18.28 -2.18
C PRO A 69 1.30 19.03 -3.46
N SER A 70 0.52 20.12 -3.36
CA SER A 70 0.13 20.95 -4.51
C SER A 70 1.33 21.46 -5.32
N SER A 71 2.49 21.59 -4.66
CA SER A 71 3.77 21.87 -5.28
C SER A 71 4.91 21.32 -4.41
N LYS A 72 5.96 20.81 -5.05
CA LYS A 72 7.25 20.51 -4.41
C LYS A 72 7.98 21.72 -3.83
N THR A 73 7.49 22.94 -4.07
CA THR A 73 7.97 24.18 -3.48
C THR A 73 7.04 24.72 -2.38
N ALA A 74 5.95 24.03 -2.06
CA ALA A 74 5.07 24.42 -0.97
C ALA A 74 5.81 24.34 0.37
N SER A 75 5.57 25.29 1.26
CA SER A 75 6.14 25.25 2.62
C SER A 75 5.58 24.07 3.43
N PRO A 76 6.32 23.53 4.41
CA PRO A 76 5.81 22.49 5.30
C PRO A 76 4.43 22.79 5.91
N THR A 77 4.18 24.03 6.33
CA THR A 77 2.86 24.44 6.87
C THR A 77 1.75 24.33 5.81
N GLN A 78 2.01 24.71 4.56
CA GLN A 78 1.05 24.55 3.47
C GLN A 78 0.79 23.07 3.18
N GLN A 79 1.86 22.27 3.08
CA GLN A 79 1.79 20.83 2.86
C GLN A 79 0.95 20.12 3.94
N GLN A 80 1.15 20.46 5.22
CA GLN A 80 0.35 19.95 6.35
C GLN A 80 -1.12 20.39 6.27
N THR A 81 -1.37 21.66 5.94
CA THR A 81 -2.73 22.20 5.79
C THR A 81 -3.49 21.47 4.68
N GLU A 82 -2.82 21.19 3.56
CA GLU A 82 -3.38 20.42 2.44
C GLU A 82 -3.74 19.00 2.86
N LEU A 83 -2.87 18.28 3.57
CA LEU A 83 -3.19 16.94 4.09
C LEU A 83 -4.40 16.95 5.03
N ILE A 84 -4.47 17.92 5.95
CA ILE A 84 -5.63 18.07 6.84
C ILE A 84 -6.91 18.30 6.02
N HIS A 85 -6.85 19.13 4.99
CA HIS A 85 -8.00 19.39 4.12
C HIS A 85 -8.45 18.13 3.36
N ILE A 86 -7.50 17.35 2.82
CA ILE A 86 -7.78 16.07 2.16
C ILE A 86 -8.44 15.10 3.15
N LEU A 87 -7.88 14.93 4.36
CA LEU A 87 -8.43 14.03 5.38
C LEU A 87 -9.83 14.44 5.86
N ASN A 88 -10.08 15.74 6.01
CA ASN A 88 -11.42 16.25 6.33
C ASN A 88 -12.41 15.90 5.20
N THR A 89 -11.99 16.02 3.93
CA THR A 89 -12.82 15.66 2.78
C THR A 89 -13.11 14.16 2.74
N ILE A 90 -12.10 13.32 2.97
CA ILE A 90 -12.23 11.86 3.06
C ILE A 90 -13.23 11.46 4.16
N GLN A 91 -13.14 12.10 5.34
CA GLN A 91 -14.09 11.89 6.42
C GLN A 91 -15.52 12.33 6.05
N LEU A 92 -15.69 13.50 5.41
CA LEU A 92 -16.99 14.00 4.95
C LEU A 92 -17.63 13.06 3.91
N LEU A 93 -16.83 12.44 3.06
CA LEU A 93 -17.26 11.44 2.06
C LEU A 93 -17.48 10.04 2.68
N ASN A 94 -17.30 9.89 3.99
CA ASN A 94 -17.43 8.62 4.71
C ASN A 94 -16.46 7.55 4.15
N MET A 95 -15.29 7.95 3.67
CA MET A 95 -14.20 7.04 3.31
C MET A 95 -13.45 6.64 4.59
N ASN A 96 -12.88 5.44 4.64
CA ASN A 96 -12.26 4.90 5.85
C ASN A 96 -10.78 4.51 5.68
N VAL A 97 -10.21 4.64 4.48
CA VAL A 97 -8.80 4.34 4.22
C VAL A 97 -8.16 5.40 3.32
N VAL A 98 -6.92 5.77 3.63
CA VAL A 98 -6.02 6.51 2.74
C VAL A 98 -4.91 5.58 2.29
N ILE A 99 -4.67 5.52 0.99
CA ILE A 99 -3.51 4.86 0.40
C ILE A 99 -2.51 5.95 0.01
N PHE A 100 -1.56 6.22 0.90
CA PHE A 100 -0.65 7.36 0.80
C PHE A 100 0.65 6.98 0.10
N HIS A 101 0.98 7.63 -1.02
CA HIS A 101 2.16 7.31 -1.81
C HIS A 101 3.45 7.77 -1.12
N VAL A 102 4.07 6.89 -0.34
CA VAL A 102 5.25 7.21 0.46
C VAL A 102 6.57 7.05 -0.30
N ARG A 103 6.58 6.20 -1.34
CA ARG A 103 7.76 5.89 -2.14
C ARG A 103 7.47 5.91 -3.65
N PRO A 104 7.50 7.08 -4.30
CA PRO A 104 7.16 7.20 -5.71
C PRO A 104 8.27 6.84 -6.70
N ALA A 105 9.53 7.13 -6.40
CA ALA A 105 10.61 6.90 -7.36
C ALA A 105 11.98 6.69 -6.67
N GLY A 106 12.12 5.65 -5.83
CA GLY A 106 13.37 5.37 -5.11
C GLY A 106 13.74 6.50 -4.15
N ASP A 107 12.72 7.07 -3.50
CA ASP A 107 12.80 8.17 -2.57
C ASP A 107 11.61 8.15 -1.60
N ALA A 108 11.65 8.97 -0.55
CA ALA A 108 10.77 8.85 0.61
C ALA A 108 10.05 10.16 0.97
N PHE A 109 8.76 10.04 1.25
CA PHE A 109 7.93 11.05 1.92
C PHE A 109 7.90 10.84 3.45
N TYR A 110 9.02 10.39 4.01
CA TYR A 110 9.22 10.12 5.42
C TYR A 110 10.72 10.15 5.73
N SER A 111 11.09 10.30 7.01
CA SER A 111 12.49 10.24 7.40
C SER A 111 13.02 8.82 7.26
N SER A 112 13.96 8.60 6.33
CA SER A 112 14.53 7.29 6.04
C SER A 112 16.06 7.32 6.12
N SER A 113 16.63 6.25 6.67
CA SER A 113 18.09 6.00 6.60
C SER A 113 18.47 5.18 5.35
N LEU A 114 17.47 4.58 4.70
CA LEU A 114 17.65 3.74 3.52
C LEU A 114 17.42 4.53 2.23
N GLU A 115 16.42 5.38 2.16
CA GLU A 115 16.02 6.12 0.97
C GLU A 115 16.26 7.63 1.13
N PRO A 116 16.57 8.36 0.04
CA PRO A 116 16.65 9.82 0.10
C PRO A 116 15.26 10.45 0.26
N TRP A 117 15.20 11.67 0.80
CA TRP A 117 13.98 12.49 0.75
C TRP A 117 13.52 12.72 -0.69
N SER A 118 12.20 12.74 -0.91
CA SER A 118 11.66 12.82 -2.26
C SER A 118 11.91 14.15 -2.95
N PHE A 119 12.24 14.07 -4.24
CA PHE A 119 12.27 15.23 -5.13
C PHE A 119 10.92 15.95 -5.17
N TYR A 120 9.82 15.20 -5.10
CA TYR A 120 8.46 15.74 -5.16
C TYR A 120 8.03 16.46 -3.87
N LEU A 121 8.84 16.36 -2.80
CA LEU A 121 8.57 17.05 -1.53
C LEU A 121 9.27 18.42 -1.44
N THR A 122 10.50 18.54 -1.96
CA THR A 122 11.35 19.73 -1.77
C THR A 122 11.94 20.31 -3.06
N GLY A 123 11.73 19.66 -4.20
CA GLY A 123 12.34 20.02 -5.47
C GLY A 123 13.77 19.54 -5.66
N THR A 124 14.41 18.93 -4.66
CA THR A 124 15.74 18.31 -4.76
C THR A 124 15.77 16.99 -3.99
N GLN A 125 16.05 15.87 -4.68
CA GLN A 125 16.12 14.56 -4.02
C GLN A 125 17.23 14.54 -2.96
N GLY A 126 16.95 13.95 -1.79
CA GLY A 126 17.87 13.83 -0.67
C GLY A 126 17.88 15.03 0.27
N ILE A 127 17.22 16.14 -0.08
CA ILE A 127 17.11 17.32 0.80
C ILE A 127 15.85 17.19 1.66
N ALA A 128 16.05 17.20 2.98
CA ALA A 128 14.97 17.19 3.96
C ALA A 128 14.13 18.48 3.88
N PRO A 129 12.82 18.43 4.18
CA PRO A 129 12.00 19.63 4.25
C PRO A 129 12.48 20.58 5.36
N SER A 130 12.25 21.88 5.20
CA SER A 130 12.62 22.91 6.17
C SER A 130 11.48 23.91 6.41
N PRO A 131 10.99 24.09 7.65
CA PRO A 131 11.34 23.33 8.87
C PRO A 131 11.16 21.82 8.72
N LEU A 132 11.96 21.04 9.45
CA LEU A 132 11.92 19.58 9.38
C LEU A 132 10.58 19.05 9.85
N TRP A 133 9.99 18.17 9.04
CA TRP A 133 8.79 17.42 9.39
C TRP A 133 8.76 16.09 8.63
N ASP A 134 7.97 15.13 9.13
CA ASP A 134 7.81 13.79 8.54
C ASP A 134 6.36 13.63 8.04
N PRO A 135 6.13 13.63 6.70
CA PRO A 135 4.79 13.53 6.14
C PRO A 135 4.04 12.25 6.48
N LEU A 136 4.72 11.10 6.50
CA LEU A 136 4.10 9.82 6.85
C LEU A 136 3.68 9.80 8.32
N ALA A 137 4.53 10.27 9.24
CA ALA A 137 4.16 10.37 10.65
C ALA A 137 2.95 11.29 10.84
N PHE A 138 2.96 12.44 10.17
CA PHE A 138 1.89 13.44 10.27
C PHE A 138 0.54 12.91 9.76
N ILE A 139 0.52 12.29 8.57
CA ILE A 139 -0.74 11.79 7.99
C ILE A 139 -1.32 10.64 8.81
N ILE A 140 -0.48 9.77 9.37
CA ILE A 140 -0.93 8.70 10.28
C ILE A 140 -1.62 9.31 11.50
N GLU A 141 -0.98 10.26 12.17
CA GLU A 141 -1.55 10.90 13.37
C GLU A 141 -2.90 11.58 13.05
N GLU A 142 -2.96 12.36 11.97
CA GLU A 142 -4.18 13.09 11.59
C GLU A 142 -5.29 12.17 11.07
N ALA A 143 -4.97 11.11 10.33
CA ALA A 143 -5.96 10.15 9.85
C ALA A 143 -6.55 9.32 11.00
N HIS A 144 -5.70 8.87 11.94
CA HIS A 144 -6.14 8.08 13.09
C HIS A 144 -7.07 8.87 14.03
N LYS A 145 -6.87 10.19 14.19
CA LYS A 145 -7.84 11.08 14.90
C LYS A 145 -9.25 11.04 14.30
N ARG A 146 -9.37 10.64 13.02
CA ARG A 146 -10.62 10.58 12.25
C ARG A 146 -11.10 9.14 12.01
N ASN A 147 -10.44 8.15 12.62
CA ASN A 147 -10.68 6.72 12.39
C ASN A 147 -10.55 6.32 10.90
N ILE A 148 -9.54 6.88 10.23
CA ILE A 148 -9.17 6.56 8.85
C ILE A 148 -7.85 5.76 8.90
N GLU A 149 -7.84 4.57 8.31
CA GLU A 149 -6.62 3.78 8.17
C GLU A 149 -5.63 4.43 7.19
N VAL A 150 -4.33 4.26 7.42
CA VAL A 150 -3.27 4.69 6.50
C VAL A 150 -2.52 3.46 5.98
N HIS A 151 -2.60 3.26 4.68
CA HIS A 151 -1.84 2.26 3.95
C HIS A 151 -0.69 2.97 3.23
N ALA A 152 0.55 2.63 3.59
CA ALA A 152 1.73 3.19 2.93
C ALA A 152 1.91 2.54 1.56
N TRP A 153 1.83 3.33 0.50
CA TRP A 153 1.96 2.89 -0.88
C TRP A 153 3.39 3.08 -1.40
N LEU A 154 3.96 2.00 -1.93
CA LEU A 154 5.28 1.97 -2.53
C LEU A 154 5.22 1.54 -3.99
N ASN A 155 5.83 2.32 -4.88
CA ASN A 155 6.32 1.78 -6.14
C ASN A 155 7.60 1.00 -5.84
N PRO A 156 7.80 -0.25 -6.27
CA PRO A 156 8.98 -1.05 -5.93
C PRO A 156 10.23 -0.70 -6.74
N TYR A 157 10.12 -0.66 -8.07
CA TYR A 157 11.28 -0.74 -8.97
C TYR A 157 11.63 0.59 -9.66
N ARG A 158 10.75 1.59 -9.64
CA ARG A 158 11.06 2.91 -10.21
C ARG A 158 12.08 3.63 -9.31
N ALA A 159 13.22 4.01 -9.88
CA ALA A 159 14.26 4.78 -9.19
C ALA A 159 14.35 6.25 -9.66
N ARG A 160 13.74 6.56 -10.82
CA ARG A 160 13.48 7.93 -11.29
C ARG A 160 12.38 7.91 -12.34
N MET A 161 11.47 8.89 -12.30
CA MET A 161 10.43 9.02 -13.31
C MET A 161 10.92 9.76 -14.57
N THR A 162 10.32 9.43 -15.71
CA THR A 162 10.41 10.15 -16.97
C THR A 162 10.14 11.64 -16.82
N GLY A 163 10.97 12.48 -17.43
CA GLY A 163 10.81 13.94 -17.43
C GLY A 163 11.37 14.63 -16.17
N ALA A 164 11.71 13.88 -15.13
CA ALA A 164 12.35 14.45 -13.95
C ALA A 164 13.87 14.65 -14.19
N THR A 165 14.28 15.90 -14.37
CA THR A 165 15.69 16.29 -14.53
C THR A 165 16.27 16.69 -13.18
N TYR A 166 16.65 15.71 -12.37
CA TYR A 166 17.42 15.93 -11.15
C TYR A 166 18.53 14.89 -11.00
N GLU A 167 19.59 15.29 -10.29
CA GLU A 167 20.66 14.41 -9.88
C GLU A 167 20.19 13.48 -8.77
N LEU A 168 20.43 12.18 -8.95
CA LEU A 168 20.10 11.19 -7.93
C LEU A 168 20.99 11.36 -6.71
N ALA A 169 20.37 11.39 -5.53
CA ALA A 169 21.10 11.38 -4.28
C ALA A 169 21.95 10.10 -4.13
N PRO A 170 23.09 10.12 -3.43
CA PRO A 170 23.94 8.93 -3.26
C PRO A 170 23.22 7.73 -2.62
N THR A 171 22.18 7.96 -1.83
CA THR A 171 21.38 6.92 -1.17
C THR A 171 20.29 6.34 -2.05
N ASN A 172 19.98 6.92 -3.22
CA ASN A 172 19.00 6.37 -4.15
C ASN A 172 19.45 4.99 -4.64
N MET A 173 18.52 4.05 -4.76
CA MET A 173 18.82 2.65 -5.11
C MET A 173 19.57 2.48 -6.44
N ALA A 174 19.33 3.34 -7.44
CA ALA A 174 20.03 3.27 -8.73
C ALA A 174 21.49 3.72 -8.63
N LYS A 175 21.86 4.51 -7.62
CA LYS A 175 23.27 4.84 -7.31
C LYS A 175 23.94 3.74 -6.49
N ARG A 176 23.18 3.03 -5.66
CA ARG A 176 23.66 1.92 -4.83
C ARG A 176 23.91 0.65 -5.64
N PHE A 177 23.01 0.35 -6.57
CA PHE A 177 23.05 -0.84 -7.41
C PHE A 177 23.06 -0.48 -8.91
N PRO A 178 24.08 0.25 -9.38
CA PRO A 178 24.10 0.77 -10.75
C PRO A 178 24.08 -0.34 -11.81
N GLN A 179 24.56 -1.54 -11.50
CA GLN A 179 24.53 -2.70 -12.39
C GLN A 179 23.12 -3.24 -12.67
N TYR A 180 22.15 -2.91 -11.82
CA TYR A 180 20.74 -3.30 -11.94
C TYR A 180 19.83 -2.11 -12.25
N ALA A 181 20.38 -0.95 -12.60
CA ALA A 181 19.63 0.27 -12.86
C ALA A 181 19.62 0.59 -14.37
N TYR A 182 18.45 0.51 -14.98
CA TYR A 182 18.30 0.61 -16.42
C TYR A 182 17.50 1.84 -16.84
N PRO A 183 18.01 2.65 -17.78
CA PRO A 183 17.18 3.59 -18.52
C PRO A 183 16.14 2.82 -19.33
N TYR A 184 14.85 3.03 -19.06
CA TYR A 184 13.77 2.34 -19.77
C TYR A 184 12.53 3.23 -19.89
N ALA A 185 12.00 3.41 -21.10
CA ALA A 185 10.89 4.33 -21.38
C ALA A 185 11.09 5.73 -20.76
N ASN A 186 12.34 6.23 -20.77
CA ASN A 186 12.82 7.47 -20.13
C ASN A 186 12.80 7.52 -18.58
N ASN A 187 12.43 6.43 -17.91
CA ASN A 187 12.60 6.25 -16.47
C ASN A 187 13.99 5.69 -16.15
N ILE A 188 14.34 5.64 -14.87
CA ILE A 188 15.31 4.66 -14.37
C ILE A 188 14.51 3.58 -13.64
N TRP A 189 14.62 2.35 -14.12
CA TRP A 189 13.95 1.18 -13.58
C TRP A 189 14.97 0.19 -13.06
N MET A 190 14.69 -0.40 -11.91
CA MET A 190 15.56 -1.38 -11.30
C MET A 190 15.19 -2.78 -11.75
N ASP A 191 16.19 -3.65 -11.91
CA ASP A 191 15.98 -5.03 -12.33
C ASP A 191 15.18 -5.83 -11.28
N PRO A 192 13.95 -6.28 -11.58
CA PRO A 192 13.19 -7.09 -10.65
C PRO A 192 13.81 -8.46 -10.39
N GLY A 193 14.68 -8.96 -11.28
CA GLY A 193 15.34 -10.25 -11.15
C GLY A 193 16.60 -10.26 -10.29
N ALA A 194 17.02 -9.11 -9.76
CA ALA A 194 18.20 -9.01 -8.91
C ALA A 194 17.83 -9.16 -7.43
N ASP A 195 18.46 -10.13 -6.75
CA ASP A 195 18.19 -10.42 -5.34
C ASP A 195 18.49 -9.21 -4.44
N GLU A 196 19.56 -8.46 -4.72
CA GLU A 196 19.93 -7.28 -3.93
C GLU A 196 18.89 -6.15 -4.06
N VAL A 197 18.23 -6.04 -5.22
CA VAL A 197 17.15 -5.07 -5.45
C VAL A 197 15.91 -5.48 -4.65
N GLN A 198 15.52 -6.76 -4.73
CA GLN A 198 14.36 -7.27 -3.98
C GLN A 198 14.57 -7.13 -2.47
N GLU A 199 15.73 -7.53 -1.96
CA GLU A 199 16.07 -7.43 -0.53
C GLU A 199 16.11 -5.96 -0.06
N PHE A 200 16.60 -5.03 -0.89
CA PHE A 200 16.55 -3.62 -0.56
C PHE A 200 15.11 -3.10 -0.42
N ILE A 201 14.21 -3.46 -1.33
CA ILE A 201 12.78 -3.08 -1.29
C ILE A 201 12.10 -3.66 -0.04
N VAL A 202 12.40 -4.92 0.31
CA VAL A 202 11.90 -5.56 1.54
C VAL A 202 12.42 -4.84 2.78
N ASN A 203 13.69 -4.44 2.81
CA ASN A 203 14.27 -3.68 3.92
C ASN A 203 13.63 -2.30 4.08
N VAL A 204 13.37 -1.58 2.98
CA VAL A 204 12.64 -0.31 3.00
C VAL A 204 11.22 -0.50 3.55
N THR A 205 10.53 -1.56 3.13
CA THR A 205 9.17 -1.85 3.57
C THR A 205 9.12 -2.21 5.06
N THR A 206 10.03 -3.06 5.52
CA THR A 206 10.10 -3.50 6.92
C THR A 206 10.56 -2.38 7.86
N ASP A 207 11.41 -1.46 7.39
CA ASP A 207 11.75 -0.22 8.11
C ASP A 207 10.49 0.61 8.38
N ILE A 208 9.64 0.82 7.37
CA ILE A 208 8.36 1.54 7.54
C ILE A 208 7.48 0.82 8.56
N VAL A 209 7.26 -0.49 8.39
CA VAL A 209 6.41 -1.29 9.29
C VAL A 209 6.96 -1.33 10.71
N SER A 210 8.28 -1.23 10.90
CA SER A 210 8.85 -1.22 12.25
C SER A 210 8.65 0.11 12.96
N ARG A 211 8.74 1.24 12.25
CA ARG A 211 8.80 2.60 12.84
C ARG A 211 7.48 3.35 12.85
N TYR A 212 6.61 3.16 11.84
CA TYR A 212 5.37 3.92 11.69
C TYR A 212 4.18 3.04 11.96
N THR A 213 3.16 3.52 12.67
CA THR A 213 1.91 2.78 12.95
C THR A 213 0.97 2.77 11.74
N VAL A 214 1.47 2.34 10.58
CA VAL A 214 0.65 2.10 9.39
C VAL A 214 -0.29 0.93 9.60
N ASP A 215 -1.48 1.01 9.02
CA ASP A 215 -2.50 -0.04 9.05
C ASP A 215 -2.32 -1.04 7.91
N GLY A 216 -1.65 -0.61 6.83
CA GLY A 216 -1.34 -1.45 5.70
C GLY A 216 -0.10 -1.01 4.91
N ILE A 217 0.42 -1.94 4.13
CA ILE A 217 1.35 -1.71 3.02
C ILE A 217 0.60 -1.96 1.72
N HIS A 218 0.79 -1.08 0.75
CA HIS A 218 0.14 -1.14 -0.55
C HIS A 218 1.17 -1.07 -1.68
N MET A 219 0.97 -1.86 -2.73
CA MET A 219 1.69 -1.74 -3.99
C MET A 219 0.70 -1.51 -5.12
N ASP A 220 1.08 -0.69 -6.09
CA ASP A 220 0.29 -0.48 -7.31
C ASP A 220 0.67 -1.51 -8.40
N ASP A 221 0.52 -1.13 -9.66
CA ASP A 221 0.61 -1.99 -10.83
C ASP A 221 2.00 -2.04 -11.48
N TYR A 222 3.00 -1.32 -10.94
CA TYR A 222 4.33 -1.22 -11.55
C TYR A 222 5.29 -2.32 -11.07
N PHE A 223 5.36 -3.41 -11.81
CA PHE A 223 6.30 -4.51 -11.62
C PHE A 223 7.48 -4.38 -12.61
N TYR A 224 7.49 -5.20 -13.67
CA TYR A 224 8.24 -4.80 -14.86
C TYR A 224 7.56 -3.58 -15.51
N PRO A 225 8.35 -2.69 -16.15
CA PRO A 225 7.80 -1.46 -16.70
C PRO A 225 6.87 -1.75 -17.89
N TYR A 226 5.89 -0.86 -18.08
CA TYR A 226 5.12 -0.81 -19.32
C TYR A 226 6.08 -0.66 -20.51
N SER A 227 5.98 -1.58 -21.48
CA SER A 227 6.93 -1.62 -22.60
C SER A 227 6.80 -0.38 -23.49
N ASP A 228 7.94 0.20 -23.86
CA ASP A 228 8.06 1.23 -24.91
C ASP A 228 8.28 0.61 -26.32
N GLY A 229 8.05 -0.70 -26.45
CA GLY A 229 8.34 -1.47 -27.66
C GLY A 229 9.74 -2.09 -27.67
N THR A 230 10.56 -1.84 -26.66
CA THR A 230 11.89 -2.46 -26.51
C THR A 230 11.91 -3.53 -25.42
N GLU A 231 12.87 -4.45 -25.52
CA GLU A 231 13.08 -5.50 -24.54
C GLU A 231 13.69 -4.93 -23.25
N PHE A 232 13.17 -5.33 -22.09
CA PHE A 232 13.76 -4.92 -20.82
C PHE A 232 15.18 -5.52 -20.66
N PRO A 233 16.19 -4.72 -20.28
CA PRO A 233 17.61 -5.10 -20.42
C PRO A 233 18.16 -5.96 -19.25
N ASP A 234 17.39 -6.96 -18.81
CA ASP A 234 17.74 -7.92 -17.75
C ASP A 234 18.45 -9.20 -18.26
N ALA A 235 19.04 -9.14 -19.47
CA ALA A 235 19.64 -10.32 -20.11
C ALA A 235 20.81 -10.89 -19.31
N THR A 236 21.62 -10.04 -18.67
CA THR A 236 22.73 -10.46 -17.80
C THR A 236 22.21 -11.21 -16.58
N THR A 237 21.24 -10.63 -15.87
CA THR A 237 20.62 -11.22 -14.68
C THR A 237 19.95 -12.56 -15.00
N TYR A 238 19.26 -12.66 -16.14
CA TYR A 238 18.69 -13.92 -16.59
C TYR A 238 19.75 -14.98 -16.94
N ALA A 239 20.85 -14.59 -17.59
CA ALA A 239 21.95 -15.51 -17.89
C ALA A 239 22.62 -16.04 -16.62
N ASP A 240 22.79 -15.18 -15.61
CA ASP A 240 23.31 -15.59 -14.30
C ASP A 240 22.34 -16.53 -13.57
N TYR A 241 21.02 -16.28 -13.62
CA TYR A 241 20.00 -17.23 -13.13
C TYR A 241 20.15 -18.61 -13.79
N GLN A 242 20.26 -18.67 -15.12
CA GLN A 242 20.43 -19.94 -15.84
C GLN A 242 21.74 -20.65 -15.48
N LYS A 243 22.83 -19.90 -15.33
CA LYS A 243 24.14 -20.43 -14.93
C LYS A 243 24.12 -21.08 -13.55
N HIS A 244 23.27 -20.60 -12.64
CA HIS A 244 23.08 -21.16 -11.30
C HIS A 244 21.98 -22.23 -11.22
N GLY A 245 21.59 -22.82 -12.35
CA GLY A 245 20.64 -23.94 -12.41
C GLY A 245 19.18 -23.52 -12.63
N GLY A 246 18.94 -22.26 -12.98
CA GLY A 246 17.63 -21.78 -13.39
C GLY A 246 17.12 -22.46 -14.67
N HIS A 247 15.85 -22.86 -14.67
CA HIS A 247 15.23 -23.60 -15.79
C HIS A 247 13.96 -22.97 -16.35
N LEU A 248 13.43 -21.93 -15.70
CA LEU A 248 12.28 -21.20 -16.22
C LEU A 248 12.65 -20.49 -17.52
N ASN A 249 11.73 -20.46 -18.48
CA ASN A 249 11.87 -19.55 -19.60
C ASN A 249 11.82 -18.09 -19.09
N LYS A 250 12.29 -17.15 -19.90
CA LYS A 250 12.45 -15.75 -19.47
C LYS A 250 11.16 -15.14 -18.91
N SER A 251 10.01 -15.37 -19.55
CA SER A 251 8.74 -14.79 -19.08
C SER A 251 8.28 -15.41 -17.75
N ASP A 252 8.42 -16.72 -17.58
CA ASP A 252 8.11 -17.39 -16.30
C ASP A 252 9.09 -17.00 -15.20
N TRP A 253 10.37 -16.83 -15.54
CA TRP A 253 11.40 -16.33 -14.63
C TRP A 253 11.04 -14.92 -14.14
N ARG A 254 10.68 -14.00 -15.04
CA ARG A 254 10.22 -12.64 -14.68
C ARG A 254 9.02 -12.67 -13.74
N ARG A 255 8.01 -13.53 -14.02
CA ARG A 255 6.86 -13.74 -13.12
C ARG A 255 7.30 -14.27 -11.76
N SER A 256 8.21 -15.24 -11.73
CA SER A 256 8.71 -15.81 -10.48
C SER A 256 9.43 -14.77 -9.61
N ASN A 257 10.19 -13.84 -10.21
CA ASN A 257 10.86 -12.76 -9.47
C ASN A 257 9.85 -11.81 -8.81
N VAL A 258 8.79 -11.45 -9.54
CA VAL A 258 7.70 -10.64 -8.99
C VAL A 258 7.00 -11.37 -7.84
N ASN A 259 6.70 -12.66 -8.00
CA ASN A 259 6.08 -13.48 -6.97
C ASN A 259 6.96 -13.59 -5.72
N ASN A 260 8.27 -13.78 -5.89
CA ASN A 260 9.23 -13.85 -4.80
C ASN A 260 9.26 -12.55 -3.98
N LEU A 261 9.26 -11.37 -4.63
CA LEU A 261 9.18 -10.10 -3.91
C LEU A 261 7.89 -10.01 -3.06
N ILE A 262 6.74 -10.34 -3.66
CA ILE A 262 5.44 -10.30 -2.96
C ILE A 262 5.44 -11.24 -1.75
N GLN A 263 5.96 -12.45 -1.90
CA GLN A 263 6.08 -13.43 -0.80
C GLN A 263 7.02 -12.93 0.30
N LEU A 264 8.21 -12.45 -0.06
CA LEU A 264 9.18 -11.92 0.90
C LEU A 264 8.61 -10.73 1.68
N MET A 265 7.94 -9.80 0.98
CA MET A 265 7.28 -8.68 1.63
C MET A 265 6.20 -9.15 2.60
N TYR A 266 5.26 -10.00 2.15
CA TYR A 266 4.19 -10.51 3.01
C TYR A 266 4.76 -11.19 4.26
N THR A 267 5.67 -12.15 4.09
CA THR A 267 6.30 -12.89 5.19
C THR A 267 6.99 -11.96 6.18
N ARG A 268 7.79 -10.99 5.70
CA ARG A 268 8.58 -10.11 6.57
C ARG A 268 7.73 -9.05 7.26
N ILE A 269 6.72 -8.50 6.59
CA ILE A 269 5.74 -7.57 7.19
C ILE A 269 5.06 -8.25 8.37
N HIS A 270 4.50 -9.45 8.17
CA HIS A 270 3.73 -10.14 9.20
C HIS A 270 4.60 -10.69 10.33
N ALA A 271 5.88 -10.99 10.07
CA ALA A 271 6.83 -11.31 11.13
C ALA A 271 7.07 -10.13 12.10
N ILE A 272 6.98 -8.89 11.62
CA ILE A 272 7.16 -7.68 12.44
C ILE A 272 5.83 -7.26 13.08
N ARG A 273 4.74 -7.20 12.29
CA ARG A 273 3.40 -6.86 12.77
C ARG A 273 2.34 -7.74 12.11
N PRO A 274 1.89 -8.81 12.78
CA PRO A 274 0.96 -9.80 12.21
C PRO A 274 -0.41 -9.26 11.78
N LYS A 275 -0.78 -8.04 12.19
CA LYS A 275 -2.08 -7.43 11.89
C LYS A 275 -2.02 -6.36 10.79
N VAL A 276 -0.84 -5.97 10.34
CA VAL A 276 -0.70 -4.98 9.25
C VAL A 276 -1.16 -5.63 7.96
N LYS A 277 -2.04 -4.95 7.23
CA LYS A 277 -2.56 -5.44 5.95
C LYS A 277 -1.47 -5.36 4.89
N PHE A 278 -1.48 -6.28 3.92
CA PHE A 278 -0.67 -6.17 2.71
C PHE A 278 -1.57 -6.35 1.49
N GLY A 279 -1.52 -5.38 0.58
CA GLY A 279 -2.36 -5.34 -0.61
C GLY A 279 -1.59 -4.93 -1.86
N VAL A 280 -2.07 -5.40 -3.00
CA VAL A 280 -1.55 -5.05 -4.32
C VAL A 280 -2.73 -4.67 -5.21
N SER A 281 -2.60 -3.58 -5.96
CA SER A 281 -3.55 -3.13 -6.97
C SER A 281 -2.98 -3.36 -8.38
N PRO A 282 -3.08 -4.58 -8.93
CA PRO A 282 -2.54 -4.90 -10.26
C PRO A 282 -3.39 -4.29 -11.39
N PHE A 283 -2.85 -4.30 -12.61
CA PHE A 283 -3.60 -3.92 -13.81
C PHE A 283 -4.89 -4.74 -13.96
N GLY A 284 -5.97 -4.10 -14.41
CA GLY A 284 -7.33 -4.65 -14.37
C GLY A 284 -7.60 -5.87 -15.26
N ILE A 285 -6.74 -6.13 -16.26
CA ILE A 285 -6.77 -7.37 -17.05
C ILE A 285 -5.61 -8.25 -16.60
N TRP A 286 -5.90 -9.37 -15.93
CA TRP A 286 -4.87 -10.33 -15.53
C TRP A 286 -4.19 -10.96 -16.75
N LYS A 287 -4.98 -11.60 -17.62
CA LYS A 287 -4.48 -12.24 -18.83
C LYS A 287 -5.42 -12.01 -19.99
N SER A 288 -4.87 -11.64 -21.14
CA SER A 288 -5.69 -11.37 -22.34
C SER A 288 -6.40 -12.66 -22.77
N GLY A 289 -7.71 -12.56 -23.02
CA GLY A 289 -8.59 -13.69 -23.29
C GLY A 289 -9.11 -14.41 -22.04
N VAL A 290 -8.80 -13.94 -20.82
CA VAL A 290 -9.28 -14.56 -19.58
C VAL A 290 -9.97 -13.52 -18.66
N PRO A 291 -11.30 -13.63 -18.44
CA PRO A 291 -12.22 -14.57 -19.07
C PRO A 291 -12.39 -14.31 -20.57
N ALA A 292 -12.96 -15.28 -21.29
CA ALA A 292 -13.17 -15.18 -22.74
C ALA A 292 -13.91 -13.88 -23.11
N GLY A 293 -13.40 -13.16 -24.12
CA GLY A 293 -13.94 -11.88 -24.57
C GLY A 293 -13.32 -10.64 -23.89
N ILE A 294 -12.51 -10.80 -22.84
CA ILE A 294 -11.74 -9.69 -22.24
C ILE A 294 -10.34 -9.71 -22.83
N THR A 295 -10.02 -8.73 -23.69
CA THR A 295 -8.73 -8.66 -24.40
C THR A 295 -8.08 -7.30 -24.24
N GLY A 296 -6.75 -7.27 -24.20
CA GLY A 296 -5.98 -6.02 -24.11
C GLY A 296 -4.58 -6.26 -23.57
N LEU A 297 -3.90 -5.17 -23.18
CA LEU A 297 -2.72 -5.27 -22.32
C LEU A 297 -3.09 -6.05 -21.05
N SER A 298 -2.21 -6.95 -20.62
CA SER A 298 -2.45 -7.78 -19.44
C SER A 298 -1.29 -7.70 -18.45
N SER A 299 -1.57 -7.77 -17.16
CA SER A 299 -0.52 -7.79 -16.13
C SER A 299 0.35 -9.06 -16.22
N TYR A 300 -0.24 -10.21 -16.56
CA TYR A 300 0.46 -11.50 -16.67
C TYR A 300 1.51 -11.51 -17.78
N ASP A 301 1.18 -10.94 -18.95
CA ASP A 301 2.03 -10.99 -20.13
C ASP A 301 2.98 -9.78 -20.22
N SER A 302 2.49 -8.57 -19.90
CA SER A 302 3.25 -7.33 -20.11
C SER A 302 4.02 -6.86 -18.88
N LEU A 303 3.48 -7.07 -17.68
CA LEU A 303 4.07 -6.60 -16.42
C LEU A 303 4.65 -7.76 -15.59
N TYR A 304 4.49 -8.99 -16.07
CA TYR A 304 4.86 -10.24 -15.41
C TYR A 304 4.30 -10.35 -13.99
N CYS A 305 3.10 -9.81 -13.79
CA CYS A 305 2.36 -9.82 -12.53
C CYS A 305 1.28 -10.89 -12.58
N ASP A 306 1.51 -12.01 -11.89
CA ASP A 306 0.57 -13.13 -11.81
C ASP A 306 -0.32 -13.03 -10.57
N SER A 307 -1.17 -12.01 -10.55
CA SER A 307 -2.03 -11.72 -9.39
C SER A 307 -3.00 -12.86 -9.04
N ARG A 308 -3.35 -13.70 -10.02
CA ARG A 308 -4.18 -14.88 -9.80
C ARG A 308 -3.47 -15.92 -8.95
N MET A 309 -2.17 -16.16 -9.17
CA MET A 309 -1.38 -17.05 -8.32
C MET A 309 -1.45 -16.61 -6.86
N TRP A 310 -1.34 -15.32 -6.58
CA TRP A 310 -1.39 -14.80 -5.20
C TRP A 310 -2.77 -15.02 -4.56
N LEU A 311 -3.85 -15.06 -5.32
CA LEU A 311 -5.17 -15.35 -4.76
C LEU A 311 -5.38 -16.85 -4.52
N GLU A 312 -4.94 -17.69 -5.45
CA GLU A 312 -5.18 -19.14 -5.42
C GLU A 312 -4.22 -19.89 -4.48
N GLN A 313 -3.04 -19.34 -4.20
CA GLN A 313 -2.03 -19.99 -3.35
C GLN A 313 -1.60 -19.11 -2.16
N PRO A 314 -2.49 -18.88 -1.17
CA PRO A 314 -2.18 -18.01 -0.03
C PRO A 314 -1.03 -18.51 0.84
N SER A 315 -0.74 -19.82 0.82
CA SER A 315 0.37 -20.44 1.55
C SER A 315 1.74 -20.24 0.88
N GLU A 316 1.76 -19.73 -0.35
CA GLU A 316 2.97 -19.29 -1.04
C GLU A 316 3.15 -17.75 -0.94
N LYS A 317 2.39 -17.09 -0.06
CA LYS A 317 2.63 -15.70 0.38
C LYS A 317 3.56 -15.64 1.58
#